data_AF-A0A945YXU9-F1
#
_entry.id   AF-A0A945YXU9-F1
#
_cell.length_a   1.000
_cell.length_b   1.000
_cell.length_c   1.000
_cell.angle_alpha   90.00
_cell.angle_beta   90.00
_cell.angle_gamma   90.00
#
_symmetry.space_group_name_H-M   'P 1'
#
loop_
_entity.id
_entity.type
_entity.pdbx_description
1 polymer ?
#
loop_
_entity_poly.entity_id
_entity_poly.type
_entity_poly.pdbx_seq_one_letter_code
_entity_poly.pdbx_strand_id
1 'polypeptide(L)'
;MPTLIALPSCLMDCCKVLFPKLDFSRIAFYHGLPLGVSADGFTMSSGGPSPDIRIYIDTYDPCSNDTFLDIAHELVHAVQIQGMTGGGHIPGSWATYYLSHYMGCGGRGGDCDNALEKEGFDFSDGGGDKPECDGQGKLGTFIYTVLGGAAPCECTLQPWPTPNTISMQTYADALRAAPDLVMTESRVGRTWCSLLNWPLSFIAGGYSIFGFSNTGGAIGAGIGTGAGGIIGG
;
A
#
# COMPACT_ATOMS: atom_id res chain seq x y z
N MET A 1 -9.32 -2.01 17.28
CA MET A 1 -7.94 -1.49 17.42
C MET A 1 -7.07 -2.38 16.54
N PRO A 2 -6.22 -1.82 15.67
CA PRO A 2 -5.35 -2.63 14.81
C PRO A 2 -4.42 -3.54 15.61
N THR A 3 -4.20 -4.76 15.11
CA THR A 3 -3.34 -5.77 15.74
C THR A 3 -2.13 -6.06 14.86
N LEU A 4 -0.91 -6.00 15.42
CA LEU A 4 0.31 -6.34 14.69
C LEU A 4 0.26 -7.80 14.22
N ILE A 5 0.55 -8.04 12.95
CA ILE A 5 0.61 -9.37 12.34
C ILE A 5 1.97 -9.60 11.66
N ALA A 6 2.36 -10.88 11.57
CA ALA A 6 3.46 -11.30 10.74
C ALA A 6 2.89 -11.97 9.49
N LEU A 7 3.34 -11.55 8.31
CA LEU A 7 2.97 -12.24 7.08
C LEU A 7 3.61 -13.64 7.05
N PRO A 8 2.89 -14.67 6.57
CA PRO A 8 3.48 -15.96 6.25
C PRO A 8 4.71 -15.80 5.33
N SER A 9 5.72 -16.65 5.51
CA SER A 9 6.99 -16.52 4.79
C SER A 9 6.83 -16.55 3.26
N CYS A 10 5.96 -17.42 2.77
CA CYS A 10 5.52 -17.52 1.37
C CYS A 10 5.01 -16.18 0.82
N LEU A 11 4.10 -15.52 1.53
CA LEU A 11 3.54 -14.23 1.16
C LEU A 11 4.62 -13.14 1.18
N MET A 12 5.44 -13.13 2.23
CA MET A 12 6.57 -12.21 2.35
C MET A 12 7.61 -12.39 1.23
N ASP A 13 7.88 -13.62 0.81
CA ASP A 13 8.80 -13.91 -0.30
C ASP A 13 8.23 -13.40 -1.63
N CYS A 14 6.93 -13.54 -1.86
CA CYS A 14 6.25 -12.95 -3.02
C CYS A 14 6.36 -11.41 -2.99
N CYS A 15 6.10 -10.78 -1.84
CA CYS A 15 6.27 -9.33 -1.67
C CYS A 15 7.71 -8.88 -1.98
N LYS A 16 8.73 -9.62 -1.52
CA LYS A 16 10.14 -9.29 -1.80
C LYS A 16 10.52 -9.46 -3.27
N VAL A 17 9.89 -10.40 -3.98
CA VAL A 17 10.07 -10.55 -5.43
C VAL A 17 9.45 -9.37 -6.18
N LEU A 18 8.23 -8.98 -5.82
CA LEU A 18 7.52 -7.87 -6.46
C LEU A 18 8.18 -6.52 -6.16
N PHE A 19 8.69 -6.33 -4.94
CA PHE A 19 9.21 -5.04 -4.46
C PHE A 19 10.65 -5.13 -3.96
N PRO A 20 11.63 -5.49 -4.81
CA PRO A 20 12.97 -5.87 -4.37
C PRO A 20 13.81 -4.71 -3.82
N LYS A 21 13.38 -3.46 -4.03
CA LYS A 21 14.05 -2.26 -3.49
C LYS A 21 13.45 -1.74 -2.19
N LEU A 22 12.34 -2.32 -1.72
CA LEU A 22 11.79 -1.95 -0.41
C LEU A 22 12.68 -2.47 0.72
N ASP A 23 12.99 -1.58 1.66
CA ASP A 23 13.50 -1.99 2.95
C ASP A 23 12.34 -2.46 3.84
N PHE A 24 12.09 -3.77 3.83
CA PHE A 24 11.05 -4.41 4.64
C PHE A 24 11.32 -4.33 6.15
N SER A 25 12.55 -4.01 6.60
CA SER A 25 12.82 -3.83 8.04
C SER A 25 12.11 -2.60 8.62
N ARG A 26 11.67 -1.69 7.73
CA ARG A 26 10.93 -0.47 8.08
C ARG A 26 9.42 -0.65 8.07
N ILE A 27 8.91 -1.80 7.61
CA ILE A 27 7.49 -2.04 7.38
C ILE A 27 6.94 -2.98 8.45
N ALA A 28 5.82 -2.60 9.06
CA ALA A 28 5.02 -3.45 9.93
C ALA A 28 3.59 -3.59 9.40
N PHE A 29 3.04 -4.80 9.48
CA PHE A 29 1.69 -5.12 9.03
C PHE A 29 0.73 -5.22 10.20
N TYR A 30 -0.48 -4.70 10.04
CA TYR A 30 -1.53 -4.71 11.04
C TYR A 30 -2.83 -5.23 10.44
N HIS A 31 -3.56 -6.04 11.20
CA HIS A 31 -4.94 -6.45 10.90
C HIS A 31 -5.92 -5.50 11.59
N GLY A 32 -6.90 -5.01 10.81
CA GLY A 32 -7.90 -4.03 11.17
C GLY A 32 -7.41 -2.60 10.99
N LEU A 33 -8.35 -1.68 10.71
CA LEU A 33 -8.05 -0.27 10.46
C LEU A 33 -8.00 0.58 11.73
N PRO A 34 -7.25 1.71 11.70
CA PRO A 34 -7.37 2.77 12.69
C PRO A 34 -8.81 3.32 12.77
N LEU A 35 -9.20 3.85 13.93
CA LEU A 35 -10.53 4.42 14.12
C LEU A 35 -10.80 5.57 13.13
N GLY A 36 -11.90 5.51 12.41
CA GLY A 36 -12.34 6.56 11.47
C GLY A 36 -11.78 6.45 10.05
N VAL A 37 -11.04 5.38 9.75
CA VAL A 37 -10.62 5.01 8.39
C VAL A 37 -11.60 3.96 7.83
N SER A 38 -11.92 4.04 6.53
CA SER A 38 -12.88 3.15 5.86
C SER A 38 -12.38 2.77 4.46
N ALA A 39 -11.41 1.86 4.39
CA ALA A 39 -10.77 1.36 3.17
C ALA A 39 -10.41 -0.13 3.32
N ASP A 40 -10.08 -0.82 2.24
CA ASP A 40 -9.65 -2.23 2.29
C ASP A 40 -8.22 -2.36 2.86
N GLY A 41 -7.38 -1.37 2.58
CA GLY A 41 -6.02 -1.22 3.11
C GLY A 41 -5.71 0.24 3.47
N PHE A 42 -4.63 0.45 4.22
CA PHE A 42 -4.13 1.79 4.53
C PHE A 42 -2.64 1.79 4.86
N THR A 43 -1.87 2.66 4.23
CA THR A 43 -0.42 2.82 4.47
C THR A 43 -0.07 4.19 5.01
N MET A 44 0.72 4.21 6.10
CA MET A 44 1.25 5.44 6.66
C MET A 44 2.69 5.33 7.12
N SER A 45 3.43 6.44 7.02
CA SER A 45 4.70 6.62 7.73
C SER A 45 4.51 7.43 9.01
N SER A 46 5.07 6.92 10.09
CA SER A 46 5.17 7.60 11.39
C SER A 46 6.35 8.58 11.46
N GLY A 47 7.36 8.43 10.58
CA GLY A 47 8.64 9.17 10.67
C GLY A 47 9.41 8.93 11.97
N GLY A 48 9.07 7.86 12.71
CA GLY A 48 9.67 7.49 13.98
C GLY A 48 10.79 6.44 13.85
N PRO A 49 11.17 5.77 14.95
CA PRO A 49 12.10 4.63 14.89
C PRO A 49 11.46 3.45 14.15
N SER A 50 12.27 2.66 13.46
CA SER A 50 11.80 1.51 12.69
C SER A 50 11.15 0.44 13.58
N PRO A 51 10.09 -0.25 13.11
CA PRO A 51 9.41 -0.03 11.82
C PRO A 51 8.62 1.28 11.82
N ASP A 52 8.92 2.14 10.85
CA ASP A 52 8.38 3.48 10.76
C ASP A 52 7.29 3.62 9.70
N ILE A 53 7.10 2.62 8.85
CA ILE A 53 5.99 2.46 7.90
C ILE A 53 5.05 1.38 8.42
N ARG A 54 3.75 1.68 8.45
CA ARG A 54 2.70 0.79 8.92
C ARG A 54 1.69 0.58 7.83
N ILE A 55 1.44 -0.69 7.52
CA ILE A 55 0.43 -1.14 6.57
C ILE A 55 -0.69 -1.79 7.38
N TYR A 56 -1.91 -1.31 7.19
CA TYR A 56 -3.13 -1.82 7.83
C TYR A 56 -3.96 -2.49 6.75
N ILE A 57 -4.47 -3.69 7.03
CA ILE A 57 -5.35 -4.45 6.15
C ILE A 57 -6.65 -4.69 6.93
N ASP A 58 -7.79 -4.28 6.39
CA ASP A 58 -9.06 -4.35 7.13
C ASP A 58 -9.45 -5.79 7.45
N THR A 59 -9.61 -6.58 6.38
CA THR A 59 -9.91 -8.02 6.48
C THR A 59 -8.68 -8.83 6.09
N TYR A 60 -8.04 -9.48 7.06
CA TYR A 60 -6.84 -10.28 6.82
C TYR A 60 -7.16 -11.78 6.74
N ASP A 61 -7.21 -12.29 5.51
CA ASP A 61 -7.08 -13.72 5.23
C ASP A 61 -5.82 -13.94 4.39
N PRO A 62 -4.72 -14.50 4.95
CA PRO A 62 -3.50 -14.71 4.17
C PRO A 62 -3.73 -15.54 2.91
N CYS A 63 -4.85 -16.29 2.85
CA CYS A 63 -5.30 -17.15 1.78
C CYS A 63 -6.22 -16.57 0.74
N SER A 64 -6.61 -15.31 0.89
CA SER A 64 -7.36 -14.62 -0.13
C SER A 64 -6.42 -14.01 -1.17
N ASN A 65 -6.80 -14.12 -2.45
CA ASN A 65 -6.19 -13.29 -3.49
C ASN A 65 -6.43 -11.80 -3.21
N ASP A 66 -7.59 -11.45 -2.69
CA ASP A 66 -7.96 -10.07 -2.37
C ASP A 66 -7.01 -9.51 -1.30
N THR A 67 -6.79 -10.24 -0.21
CA THR A 67 -5.79 -9.84 0.81
C THR A 67 -4.38 -9.70 0.23
N PHE A 68 -3.98 -10.53 -0.74
CA PHE A 68 -2.69 -10.37 -1.38
C PHE A 68 -2.63 -9.13 -2.28
N LEU A 69 -3.71 -8.85 -3.01
CA LEU A 69 -3.85 -7.67 -3.86
C LEU A 69 -3.87 -6.39 -3.02
N ASP A 70 -4.57 -6.38 -1.89
CA ASP A 70 -4.57 -5.27 -0.91
C ASP A 70 -3.16 -5.05 -0.36
N ILE A 71 -2.48 -6.11 0.08
CA ILE A 71 -1.09 -6.01 0.55
C ILE A 71 -0.18 -5.47 -0.56
N ALA A 72 -0.38 -5.90 -1.80
CA ALA A 72 0.40 -5.42 -2.94
C ALA A 72 0.13 -3.93 -3.22
N HIS A 73 -1.13 -3.49 -3.18
CA HIS A 73 -1.53 -2.08 -3.27
C HIS A 73 -0.84 -1.23 -2.21
N GLU A 74 -0.93 -1.65 -0.95
CA GLU A 74 -0.30 -0.94 0.17
C GLU A 74 1.23 -0.91 0.08
N LEU A 75 1.85 -1.96 -0.48
CA LEU A 75 3.28 -1.97 -0.74
C LEU A 75 3.69 -1.01 -1.86
N VAL A 76 2.82 -0.68 -2.82
CA VAL A 76 3.06 0.43 -3.75
C VAL A 76 3.20 1.75 -3.00
N HIS A 77 2.34 2.01 -2.01
CA HIS A 77 2.49 3.19 -1.15
C HIS A 77 3.77 3.15 -0.33
N ALA A 78 4.20 1.98 0.14
CA ALA A 78 5.51 1.85 0.76
C ALA A 78 6.65 2.20 -0.20
N VAL A 79 6.57 1.85 -1.50
CA VAL A 79 7.54 2.24 -2.53
C VAL A 79 7.55 3.75 -2.71
N GLN A 80 6.36 4.37 -2.76
CA GLN A 80 6.20 5.82 -2.85
C GLN A 80 6.85 6.53 -1.64
N ILE A 81 6.60 6.04 -0.42
CA ILE A 81 7.17 6.57 0.83
C ILE A 81 8.68 6.41 0.87
N GLN A 82 9.24 5.25 0.52
CA GLN A 82 10.69 5.07 0.57
C GLN A 82 11.41 5.80 -0.59
N GLY A 83 10.70 6.04 -1.71
CA GLY A 83 11.21 6.74 -2.88
C GLY A 83 11.22 8.27 -2.80
N MET A 84 10.45 8.88 -1.89
CA MET A 84 10.40 10.34 -1.73
C MET A 84 11.67 10.90 -1.06
N THR A 85 11.92 12.21 -1.23
CA THR A 85 12.99 12.91 -0.49
C THR A 85 12.75 12.80 1.02
N GLY A 86 13.72 12.27 1.75
CA GLY A 86 13.59 11.98 3.20
C GLY A 86 12.97 10.62 3.51
N GLY A 87 12.55 9.85 2.50
CA GLY A 87 12.17 8.44 2.60
C GLY A 87 11.07 8.15 3.62
N GLY A 88 10.21 9.11 3.94
CA GLY A 88 9.18 8.99 4.98
C GLY A 88 9.67 9.13 6.42
N HIS A 89 10.96 9.39 6.67
CA HIS A 89 11.52 9.54 8.02
C HIS A 89 11.15 10.85 8.71
N ILE A 90 10.56 11.81 7.98
CA ILE A 90 10.12 13.06 8.55
C ILE A 90 8.66 12.88 8.99
N PRO A 91 8.33 12.98 10.29
CA PRO A 91 6.97 12.86 10.77
C PRO A 91 5.99 13.75 10.00
N GLY A 92 4.88 13.18 9.55
CA GLY A 92 3.85 13.87 8.78
C GLY A 92 4.18 14.07 7.29
N SER A 93 5.40 13.80 6.82
CA SER A 93 5.79 14.07 5.43
C SER A 93 4.98 13.28 4.42
N TRP A 94 4.60 12.05 4.75
CA TRP A 94 3.76 11.22 3.89
C TRP A 94 2.34 11.75 3.77
N ALA A 95 1.66 12.02 4.89
CA ALA A 95 0.30 12.56 4.88
C ALA A 95 0.24 13.90 4.13
N THR A 96 1.26 14.72 4.34
CA THR A 96 1.46 15.98 3.62
C THR A 96 1.65 15.77 2.11
N TYR A 97 2.53 14.83 1.72
CA TYR A 97 2.80 14.50 0.33
C TYR A 97 1.53 13.98 -0.36
N TYR A 98 0.83 13.04 0.27
CA TYR A 98 -0.42 12.48 -0.21
C TYR A 98 -1.49 13.56 -0.41
N LEU A 99 -1.70 14.43 0.59
CA LEU A 99 -2.66 15.53 0.51
C LEU A 99 -2.33 16.51 -0.61
N SER A 100 -1.05 16.76 -0.88
CA SER A 100 -0.63 17.64 -1.97
C SER A 100 -1.01 17.09 -3.35
N HIS A 101 -1.00 15.77 -3.51
CA HIS A 101 -1.45 15.08 -4.72
C HIS A 101 -2.97 15.11 -4.83
N TYR A 102 -3.67 14.79 -3.73
CA TYR A 102 -5.13 14.88 -3.62
C TYR A 102 -5.68 16.28 -3.93
N MET A 103 -5.02 17.35 -3.45
CA MET A 103 -5.50 18.72 -3.61
C MET A 103 -5.01 19.42 -4.88
N GLY A 104 -3.87 19.01 -5.44
CA GLY A 104 -3.07 19.87 -6.29
C GLY A 104 -2.71 19.35 -7.68
N CYS A 105 -2.78 18.04 -7.95
CA CYS A 105 -2.16 17.51 -9.17
C CYS A 105 -2.83 16.32 -9.86
N GLY A 106 -3.81 15.67 -9.26
CA GLY A 106 -4.60 14.65 -9.95
C GLY A 106 -5.92 14.46 -9.23
N GLY A 107 -7.02 14.79 -9.93
CA GLY A 107 -8.39 14.51 -9.50
C GLY A 107 -8.77 15.03 -8.12
N ARG A 108 -10.00 14.74 -7.68
CA ARG A 108 -10.48 15.02 -6.32
C ARG A 108 -11.02 13.69 -5.80
N GLY A 109 -10.21 12.84 -5.17
CA GLY A 109 -10.69 11.54 -4.70
C GLY A 109 -9.64 10.71 -3.98
N GLY A 110 -10.09 9.80 -3.13
CA GLY A 110 -9.28 8.73 -2.51
C GLY A 110 -9.04 7.56 -3.47
N ASP A 111 -9.90 7.42 -4.48
CA ASP A 111 -9.81 6.33 -5.46
C ASP A 111 -8.79 6.66 -6.59
N CYS A 112 -8.97 6.04 -7.77
CA CYS A 112 -8.12 6.24 -8.95
C CYS A 112 -8.05 7.68 -9.50
N ASP A 113 -8.78 8.62 -8.90
CA ASP A 113 -8.69 10.04 -9.18
C ASP A 113 -7.36 10.67 -8.72
N ASN A 114 -6.74 10.14 -7.66
CA ASN A 114 -5.41 10.53 -7.22
C ASN A 114 -4.35 9.65 -7.88
N ALA A 115 -3.33 10.26 -8.49
CA ALA A 115 -2.25 9.53 -9.16
C ALA A 115 -1.53 8.51 -8.26
N LEU A 116 -1.44 8.77 -6.94
CA LEU A 116 -0.80 7.83 -6.00
C LEU A 116 -1.60 6.53 -5.84
N GLU A 117 -2.91 6.65 -5.70
CA GLU A 117 -3.86 5.55 -5.53
C GLU A 117 -4.06 4.81 -6.84
N LYS A 118 -4.15 5.57 -7.94
CA LYS A 118 -4.15 4.99 -9.28
C LYS A 118 -2.93 4.11 -9.53
N GLU A 119 -1.74 4.50 -9.09
CA GLU A 119 -0.56 3.65 -9.25
C GLU A 119 -0.66 2.34 -8.43
N GLY A 120 -1.26 2.41 -7.24
CA GLY A 120 -1.60 1.23 -6.43
C GLY A 120 -2.54 0.29 -7.18
N PHE A 121 -3.70 0.81 -7.60
CA PHE A 121 -4.72 0.04 -8.31
C PHE A 121 -4.22 -0.51 -9.65
N ASP A 122 -3.53 0.30 -10.47
CA ASP A 122 -2.95 -0.15 -11.74
C ASP A 122 -1.96 -1.32 -11.55
N PHE A 123 -1.31 -1.41 -10.38
CA PHE A 123 -0.41 -2.50 -10.03
C PHE A 123 -1.15 -3.74 -9.51
N SER A 124 -2.04 -3.57 -8.52
CA SER A 124 -2.72 -4.65 -7.80
C SER A 124 -3.82 -5.26 -8.66
N ASP A 125 -5.06 -4.82 -8.50
CA ASP A 125 -6.28 -5.44 -9.00
C ASP A 125 -7.03 -4.56 -10.02
N GLY A 126 -6.65 -3.29 -10.13
CA GLY A 126 -7.25 -2.34 -11.05
C GLY A 126 -8.50 -1.65 -10.48
N GLY A 127 -8.70 -1.71 -9.16
CA GLY A 127 -9.82 -1.03 -8.49
C GLY A 127 -11.16 -1.76 -8.58
N GLY A 128 -11.20 -3.01 -9.05
CA GLY A 128 -12.36 -3.89 -8.99
C GLY A 128 -13.67 -3.26 -9.51
N ASP A 129 -14.60 -2.97 -8.58
CA ASP A 129 -15.92 -2.38 -8.85
C ASP A 129 -15.91 -0.84 -8.96
N LYS A 130 -14.77 -0.18 -8.77
CA LYS A 130 -14.64 1.28 -8.79
C LYS A 130 -14.63 1.79 -10.24
N PRO A 131 -15.69 2.49 -10.71
CA PRO A 131 -15.82 2.89 -12.11
C PRO A 131 -14.76 3.88 -12.59
N GLU A 132 -14.13 4.62 -11.66
CA GLU A 132 -13.06 5.57 -11.99
C GLU A 132 -11.71 4.87 -12.25
N CYS A 133 -11.59 3.60 -11.86
CA CYS A 133 -10.43 2.78 -12.11
C CYS A 133 -10.58 2.04 -13.45
N ASP A 134 -10.17 2.69 -14.54
CA ASP A 134 -10.11 2.05 -15.86
C ASP A 134 -8.84 1.19 -15.94
N GLY A 135 -8.89 -0.04 -15.42
CA GLY A 135 -7.76 -0.96 -15.53
C GLY A 135 -8.02 -2.35 -14.95
N GLN A 136 -7.49 -3.38 -15.62
CA GLN A 136 -7.23 -4.67 -14.99
C GLN A 136 -5.86 -4.56 -14.32
N GLY A 137 -5.79 -4.67 -12.99
CA GLY A 137 -4.52 -4.54 -12.27
C GLY A 137 -3.53 -5.63 -12.69
N LYS A 138 -2.27 -5.26 -12.90
CA LYS A 138 -1.27 -6.16 -13.49
C LYS A 138 -1.10 -7.46 -12.71
N LEU A 139 -1.05 -7.36 -11.38
CA LEU A 139 -0.89 -8.52 -10.50
C LEU A 139 -2.14 -9.39 -10.51
N GLY A 140 -3.33 -8.79 -10.39
CA GLY A 140 -4.61 -9.50 -10.46
C GLY A 140 -4.75 -10.26 -11.78
N THR A 141 -4.50 -9.60 -12.92
CA THR A 141 -4.49 -10.26 -14.23
C THR A 141 -3.51 -11.42 -14.27
N PHE A 142 -2.29 -11.27 -13.75
CA PHE A 142 -1.31 -12.37 -13.71
C PHE A 142 -1.80 -13.54 -12.87
N ILE A 143 -2.35 -13.29 -11.69
CA ILE A 143 -2.87 -14.34 -10.79
C ILE A 143 -3.98 -15.13 -11.49
N TYR A 144 -4.96 -14.46 -12.09
CA TYR A 144 -6.08 -15.14 -12.74
C TYR A 144 -5.70 -15.81 -14.06
N THR A 145 -4.82 -15.21 -14.87
CA THR A 145 -4.52 -15.73 -16.21
C THR A 145 -3.35 -16.71 -16.25
N VAL A 146 -2.31 -16.48 -15.44
CA VAL A 146 -1.09 -17.30 -15.43
C VAL A 146 -1.11 -18.32 -14.30
N LEU A 147 -1.61 -17.93 -13.12
CA LEU A 147 -1.66 -18.82 -11.95
C LEU A 147 -3.03 -19.50 -11.75
N GLY A 148 -3.99 -19.25 -12.64
CA GLY A 148 -5.32 -19.85 -12.58
C GLY A 148 -6.11 -19.49 -11.31
N GLY A 149 -5.83 -18.34 -10.70
CA GLY A 149 -6.47 -17.89 -9.46
C GLY A 149 -5.91 -18.50 -8.18
N ALA A 150 -4.77 -19.21 -8.24
CA ALA A 150 -4.13 -19.75 -7.04
C ALA A 150 -3.72 -18.63 -6.07
N ALA A 151 -3.90 -18.87 -4.77
CA ALA A 151 -3.54 -17.93 -3.71
C ALA A 151 -2.11 -18.18 -3.17
N PRO A 152 -1.43 -17.15 -2.66
CA PRO A 152 -0.05 -17.24 -2.17
C PRO A 152 0.10 -17.86 -0.77
N CYS A 153 -0.94 -18.48 -0.18
CA CYS A 153 -0.97 -18.92 1.24
C CYS A 153 -1.01 -20.43 1.56
N GLU A 154 -1.25 -21.31 0.59
CA GLU A 154 -1.25 -22.78 0.72
C GLU A 154 0.14 -23.36 1.13
N CYS A 155 0.81 -22.74 2.12
CA CYS A 155 2.18 -22.91 2.61
C CYS A 155 2.47 -24.24 3.29
N THR A 156 1.57 -25.19 3.15
CA THR A 156 1.55 -26.48 3.85
C THR A 156 1.82 -27.67 2.95
N LEU A 157 1.81 -27.52 1.61
CA LEU A 157 2.16 -28.60 0.68
C LEU A 157 3.40 -28.23 -0.13
N GLN A 158 4.52 -28.87 0.15
CA GLN A 158 5.66 -28.87 -0.76
C GLN A 158 5.36 -29.80 -1.96
N PRO A 159 5.52 -29.33 -3.22
CA PRO A 159 5.69 -27.95 -3.66
C PRO A 159 4.36 -27.43 -4.25
N TRP A 160 3.76 -26.47 -3.57
CA TRP A 160 2.88 -25.44 -4.11
C TRP A 160 2.81 -25.22 -5.62
N PRO A 161 1.67 -24.68 -6.09
CA PRO A 161 0.40 -25.36 -6.28
C PRO A 161 0.57 -26.51 -7.29
N THR A 162 -0.33 -27.49 -7.21
CA THR A 162 -0.32 -28.70 -8.04
C THR A 162 -0.21 -28.39 -9.54
N PRO A 163 0.61 -29.17 -10.27
CA PRO A 163 1.07 -28.87 -11.62
C PRO A 163 -0.08 -28.83 -12.62
N ASN A 164 -0.53 -27.63 -12.97
CA ASN A 164 -1.28 -27.43 -14.20
C ASN A 164 -0.43 -26.57 -15.15
N THR A 165 0.24 -27.29 -16.05
CA THR A 165 0.72 -26.88 -17.39
C THR A 165 1.74 -25.75 -17.54
N ILE A 166 2.43 -25.31 -16.48
CA ILE A 166 3.78 -24.70 -16.59
C ILE A 166 4.63 -25.21 -15.41
N SER A 167 5.52 -26.17 -15.69
CA SER A 167 6.53 -26.82 -14.84
C SER A 167 6.78 -26.25 -13.41
N MET A 168 6.62 -27.07 -12.37
CA MET A 168 7.32 -27.10 -11.05
C MET A 168 7.87 -25.78 -10.44
N GLN A 169 7.24 -24.63 -10.64
CA GLN A 169 7.70 -23.35 -10.13
C GLN A 169 6.89 -22.95 -8.90
N THR A 170 7.56 -22.49 -7.84
CA THR A 170 6.88 -21.89 -6.69
C THR A 170 6.17 -20.60 -7.12
N TYR A 171 5.19 -20.13 -6.35
CA TYR A 171 4.50 -18.86 -6.63
C TYR A 171 5.48 -17.70 -6.82
N ALA A 172 6.51 -17.63 -5.97
CA ALA A 172 7.58 -16.65 -6.07
C ALA A 172 8.43 -16.81 -7.34
N ASP A 173 8.66 -18.04 -7.82
CA ASP A 173 9.38 -18.27 -9.07
C ASP A 173 8.55 -17.86 -10.29
N ALA A 174 7.24 -18.09 -10.27
CA ALA A 174 6.34 -17.61 -11.31
C ALA A 174 6.34 -16.07 -11.37
N LEU A 175 6.34 -15.40 -10.21
CA LEU A 175 6.50 -13.94 -10.13
C LEU A 175 7.88 -13.48 -10.64
N ARG A 176 8.97 -14.19 -10.31
CA ARG A 176 10.31 -13.89 -10.83
C ARG A 176 10.40 -14.04 -12.35
N ALA A 177 9.63 -14.96 -12.93
CA ALA A 177 9.54 -15.15 -14.37
C ALA A 177 8.71 -14.06 -15.08
N ALA A 178 8.03 -13.18 -14.33
CA ALA A 178 7.24 -12.05 -14.83
C ALA A 178 7.89 -10.71 -14.44
N PRO A 179 9.00 -10.30 -15.09
CA PRO A 179 9.75 -9.10 -14.70
C PRO A 179 8.94 -7.81 -14.80
N ASP A 180 7.90 -7.76 -15.62
CA ASP A 180 7.01 -6.60 -15.78
C ASP A 180 6.11 -6.33 -14.55
N LEU A 181 6.04 -7.28 -13.62
CA LEU A 181 5.36 -7.15 -12.32
C LEU A 181 6.29 -6.64 -11.21
N VAL A 182 7.59 -6.53 -11.48
CA VAL A 182 8.53 -6.06 -10.46
C VAL A 182 8.49 -4.54 -10.38
N MET A 183 8.02 -4.02 -9.25
CA MET A 183 7.99 -2.60 -8.97
C MET A 183 9.23 -2.18 -8.19
N THR A 184 10.15 -1.53 -8.89
CA THR A 184 11.40 -1.04 -8.29
C THR A 184 11.36 0.43 -7.90
N GLU A 185 10.41 1.19 -8.45
CA GLU A 185 10.25 2.62 -8.18
C GLU A 185 8.82 3.07 -8.50
N SER A 186 8.37 4.13 -7.84
CA SER A 186 7.13 4.80 -8.16
C SER A 186 7.33 5.81 -9.30
N ARG A 187 6.40 5.81 -10.25
CA ARG A 187 6.28 6.77 -11.34
C ARG A 187 5.73 8.12 -10.86
N VAL A 188 5.06 8.14 -9.71
CA VAL A 188 4.39 9.31 -9.13
C VAL A 188 5.23 9.97 -8.02
N GLY A 189 6.11 9.19 -7.36
CA GLY A 189 6.97 9.57 -6.23
C GLY A 189 7.97 10.71 -6.45
N ARG A 190 8.02 11.31 -7.65
CA ARG A 190 8.99 12.34 -8.05
C ARG A 190 8.39 13.51 -8.82
N THR A 191 7.13 13.85 -8.57
CA THR A 191 6.49 14.97 -9.28
C THR A 191 6.68 16.31 -8.57
N TRP A 192 6.75 17.38 -9.36
CA TRP A 192 6.88 18.80 -8.95
C TRP A 192 5.75 19.29 -8.03
N CYS A 193 4.65 18.54 -7.97
CA CYS A 193 3.45 18.80 -7.18
C CYS A 193 3.69 18.92 -5.68
N SER A 194 4.58 18.07 -5.16
CA SER A 194 5.00 18.06 -3.76
C SER A 194 5.76 19.33 -3.33
N LEU A 195 6.32 20.08 -4.29
CA LEU A 195 7.09 21.30 -4.03
C LEU A 195 6.22 22.57 -4.03
N LEU A 196 5.12 22.60 -4.79
CA LEU A 196 4.25 23.79 -4.94
C LEU A 196 3.35 24.05 -3.72
N ASN A 197 2.89 22.99 -3.04
CA ASN A 197 1.97 23.08 -1.91
C ASN A 197 2.66 22.98 -0.52
N TRP A 198 3.99 23.04 -0.48
CA TRP A 198 4.80 22.91 0.74
C TRP A 198 4.39 23.86 1.90
N PRO A 199 3.90 25.11 1.68
CA PRO A 199 3.46 25.95 2.79
C PRO A 199 2.20 25.46 3.53
N LEU A 200 1.19 24.96 2.80
CA LEU A 200 -0.06 24.40 3.39
C LEU A 200 0.19 23.02 4.03
N SER A 201 1.11 22.30 3.43
CA SER A 201 1.67 21.01 3.80
C SER A 201 2.36 20.99 5.17
N PHE A 202 2.99 22.08 5.59
CA PHE A 202 3.57 22.21 6.94
C PHE A 202 2.52 22.28 8.06
N ILE A 203 1.33 22.82 7.76
CA ILE A 203 0.25 22.94 8.75
C ILE A 203 -0.38 21.55 8.97
N ALA A 204 -0.70 20.80 7.90
CA ALA A 204 -1.21 19.43 7.99
C ALA A 204 -0.18 18.43 8.57
N GLY A 205 1.10 18.58 8.22
CA GLY A 205 2.21 17.84 8.82
C GLY A 205 2.38 18.13 10.31
N GLY A 206 2.20 19.38 10.73
CA GLY A 206 2.21 19.76 12.15
C GLY A 206 1.11 19.05 12.96
N TYR A 207 -0.11 18.94 12.43
CA TYR A 207 -1.21 18.27 13.14
C TYR A 207 -1.05 16.74 13.20
N SER A 208 -0.39 16.12 12.23
CA SER A 208 -0.05 14.68 12.26
C SER A 208 1.11 14.36 13.22
N ILE A 209 1.98 15.33 13.54
CA ILE A 209 3.01 15.20 14.58
C ILE A 209 2.39 15.17 16.00
N PHE A 210 1.40 16.03 16.26
CA PHE A 210 0.82 16.16 17.61
C PHE A 210 -0.41 15.25 17.87
N GLY A 211 -1.09 14.77 16.82
CA GLY A 211 -2.25 13.89 16.95
C GLY A 211 -1.94 12.43 17.31
N PHE A 212 -0.69 11.97 17.21
CA PHE A 212 -0.35 10.54 17.27
C PHE A 212 0.68 10.14 18.34
N SER A 213 1.11 11.08 19.20
CA SER A 213 1.55 10.67 20.54
C SER A 213 0.32 10.16 21.29
N ASN A 214 0.42 9.04 22.01
CA ASN A 214 -0.64 8.15 22.53
C ASN A 214 -1.88 8.75 23.27
N THR A 215 -2.10 10.05 23.26
CA THR A 215 -3.24 10.76 23.87
C THR A 215 -3.90 11.78 22.91
N GLY A 216 -3.31 12.08 21.75
CA GLY A 216 -3.79 13.10 20.80
C GLY A 216 -4.80 12.63 19.74
N GLY A 217 -5.08 11.33 19.66
CA GLY A 217 -5.91 10.74 18.60
C GLY A 217 -7.39 11.15 18.65
N ALA A 218 -7.88 11.59 19.81
CA ALA A 218 -9.27 11.98 19.99
C ALA A 218 -9.58 13.42 19.51
N ILE A 219 -8.59 14.32 19.50
CA ILE A 219 -8.79 15.73 19.11
C ILE A 219 -8.47 15.92 17.62
N GLY A 220 -7.50 15.17 17.09
CA GLY A 220 -7.25 15.07 15.64
C GLY A 220 -8.44 14.50 14.86
N ALA A 221 -9.25 13.63 15.48
CA ALA A 221 -10.44 13.05 14.86
C ALA A 221 -11.59 14.04 14.62
N GLY A 222 -11.66 15.17 15.35
CA GLY A 222 -12.77 16.12 15.26
C GLY A 222 -12.64 17.18 14.16
N ILE A 223 -11.41 17.50 13.76
CA ILE A 223 -11.12 18.37 12.59
C ILE A 223 -10.65 17.49 11.41
N GLY A 224 -10.03 16.36 11.70
CA GLY A 224 -9.70 15.30 10.76
C GLY A 224 -10.87 14.41 10.36
N THR A 225 -12.12 14.65 10.77
CA THR A 225 -13.26 13.89 10.20
C THR A 225 -13.47 14.24 8.72
N GLY A 226 -13.08 15.45 8.32
CA GLY A 226 -13.11 15.86 6.90
C GLY A 226 -11.90 15.41 6.10
N ALA A 227 -10.73 15.23 6.73
CA ALA A 227 -9.46 14.89 6.04
C ALA A 227 -9.00 13.44 6.28
N GLY A 228 -9.38 12.81 7.37
CA GLY A 228 -9.09 11.41 7.69
C GLY A 228 -9.97 10.43 6.91
N GLY A 229 -11.19 10.84 6.54
CA GLY A 229 -11.99 10.13 5.54
C GLY A 229 -11.50 10.32 4.10
N ILE A 230 -10.50 11.19 3.87
CA ILE A 230 -9.92 11.48 2.54
C ILE A 230 -8.64 10.67 2.29
N ILE A 231 -7.96 10.18 3.33
CA ILE A 231 -6.71 9.40 3.21
C ILE A 231 -7.02 7.88 3.25
N GLY A 232 -8.29 7.49 3.16
CA GLY A 232 -8.69 6.09 3.22
C GLY A 232 -9.98 5.86 2.45
N GLY A 233 -10.02 6.29 1.19
CA GLY A 233 -10.94 5.78 0.17
C GLY A 233 -10.09 5.06 -0.87
#